data_AF-M0PG22-F1
#
_entry.id   AF-M0PG22-F1
#
_cell.length_a   1.000
_cell.length_b   1.000
_cell.length_c   1.000
_cell.angle_alpha   90.00
_cell.angle_beta   90.00
_cell.angle_gamma   90.00
#
_symmetry.space_group_name_H-M   'P 1'
#
loop_
_entity.id
_entity.type
_entity.pdbx_description
1 polymer ?
#
loop_
_entity_poly.entity_id
_entity_poly.type
_entity_poly.pdbx_seq_one_letter_code
_entity_poly.pdbx_strand_id
1 'polypeptide(L)'
;MYVPADPPEACPACGAPYESVSRHADGFVVNLLDNDRYRRVCFVPAGDGDEPALDCYHHMHRQVSGGTDGSADEAVERGRRGRAGTTRVSGNDEGEWERRG
;
A
#
# COMPACT_ATOMS: atom_id res chain seq x y z
N MET A 1 -23.25 -1.60 -3.23
CA MET A 1 -22.23 -2.52 -2.66
C MET A 1 -22.79 -3.93 -2.68
N TYR A 2 -22.06 -4.89 -3.25
CA TYR A 2 -22.48 -6.29 -3.33
C TYR A 2 -21.26 -7.22 -3.29
N VAL A 3 -21.47 -8.52 -3.04
CA VAL A 3 -20.41 -9.54 -3.12
C VAL A 3 -20.36 -10.09 -4.55
N PRO A 4 -19.21 -10.05 -5.25
CA PRO A 4 -19.06 -10.65 -6.58
C PRO A 4 -19.41 -12.15 -6.59
N ALA A 5 -19.99 -12.64 -7.68
CA ALA A 5 -20.47 -14.01 -7.78
C ALA A 5 -19.35 -15.07 -7.86
N ASP A 6 -18.22 -14.73 -8.47
CA ASP A 6 -17.07 -15.63 -8.66
C ASP A 6 -15.77 -14.91 -8.27
N PRO A 7 -15.51 -14.71 -6.98
CA PRO A 7 -14.33 -14.01 -6.52
C PRO A 7 -13.10 -14.95 -6.53
N PRO A 8 -11.90 -14.44 -6.89
CA PRO A 8 -10.69 -15.26 -6.98
C PRO A 8 -10.27 -15.82 -5.62
N GLU A 9 -9.61 -16.98 -5.55
CA GLU A 9 -9.21 -17.57 -4.26
C GLU A 9 -8.16 -16.76 -3.49
N ALA A 10 -7.35 -15.96 -4.20
CA ALA A 10 -6.32 -15.09 -3.62
C ALA A 10 -6.54 -13.63 -4.01
N CYS A 11 -6.08 -12.70 -3.17
CA CYS A 11 -6.22 -11.27 -3.41
C CYS A 11 -5.38 -10.85 -4.64
N PRO A 12 -5.99 -10.36 -5.73
CA PRO A 12 -5.25 -10.04 -6.95
C PRO A 12 -4.24 -8.90 -6.78
N ALA A 13 -4.43 -8.04 -5.77
CA ALA A 13 -3.54 -6.92 -5.51
C ALA A 13 -2.24 -7.33 -4.80
N CYS A 14 -2.25 -8.37 -3.98
CA CYS A 14 -1.11 -8.69 -3.10
C CYS A 14 -0.76 -10.18 -3.01
N GLY A 15 -1.54 -11.07 -3.64
CA GLY A 15 -1.35 -12.51 -3.62
C GLY A 15 -1.72 -13.21 -2.30
N ALA A 16 -2.01 -12.48 -1.23
CA ALA A 16 -2.36 -13.08 0.07
C ALA A 16 -3.82 -13.56 0.13
N PRO A 17 -4.14 -14.54 1.00
CA PRO A 17 -5.53 -14.85 1.36
C PRO A 17 -6.25 -13.62 1.91
N TYR A 18 -7.55 -13.54 1.68
CA TYR A 18 -8.42 -12.50 2.19
C TYR A 18 -9.67 -13.14 2.81
N GLU A 19 -10.39 -12.41 3.65
CA GLU A 19 -11.60 -12.92 4.33
C GLU A 19 -12.85 -12.70 3.48
N SER A 20 -12.99 -11.51 2.89
CA SER A 20 -14.17 -11.14 2.13
C SER A 20 -13.84 -10.16 1.03
N VAL A 21 -14.66 -10.16 -0.01
CA VAL A 21 -14.60 -9.18 -1.10
C VAL A 21 -15.94 -8.46 -1.25
N SER A 22 -15.90 -7.18 -1.57
CA SER A 22 -17.07 -6.40 -1.95
C SER A 22 -16.79 -5.53 -3.17
N ARG A 23 -17.79 -5.35 -4.02
CA ARG A 23 -17.74 -4.42 -5.16
C ARG A 23 -18.51 -3.15 -4.86
N HIS A 24 -17.89 -2.02 -5.21
CA HIS A 24 -18.46 -0.68 -5.12
C HIS A 24 -18.47 -0.04 -6.51
N ALA A 25 -19.66 0.20 -7.06
CA ALA A 25 -19.87 0.97 -8.29
C ALA A 25 -20.11 2.47 -8.01
N ASP A 26 -20.32 2.82 -6.74
CA ASP A 26 -20.51 4.19 -6.26
C ASP A 26 -19.36 4.62 -5.33
N GLY A 27 -19.42 5.86 -4.85
CA GLY A 27 -18.52 6.36 -3.82
C GLY A 27 -18.58 5.54 -2.52
N PHE A 28 -17.42 5.32 -1.90
CA PHE A 28 -17.32 4.70 -0.58
C PHE A 28 -16.19 5.33 0.23
N VAL A 29 -16.28 5.19 1.56
CA VAL A 29 -15.31 5.70 2.51
C VAL A 29 -14.70 4.54 3.27
N VAL A 30 -13.38 4.54 3.40
CA VAL A 30 -12.63 3.58 4.22
C VAL A 30 -11.85 4.35 5.28
N ASN A 31 -11.97 3.91 6.53
CA ASN A 31 -11.08 4.29 7.60
C ASN A 31 -10.43 3.01 8.17
N LEU A 32 -9.10 2.95 8.12
CA LEU A 32 -8.33 1.76 8.53
C LEU A 32 -7.66 1.91 9.90
N LEU A 33 -7.79 3.07 10.54
CA LEU A 33 -7.21 3.30 11.87
C LEU A 33 -8.00 2.49 12.91
N ASP A 34 -7.30 1.64 13.65
CA ASP A 34 -7.76 0.86 14.81
C ASP A 34 -8.95 -0.10 14.55
N ASN A 35 -8.98 -0.76 13.39
CA ASN A 35 -9.95 -1.83 13.16
C ASN A 35 -9.46 -3.16 13.76
N ASP A 36 -10.11 -3.64 14.82
CA ASP A 36 -9.76 -4.91 15.50
C ASP A 36 -9.91 -6.14 14.60
N ARG A 37 -10.79 -6.08 13.59
CA ARG A 37 -11.11 -7.20 12.71
C ARG A 37 -10.24 -7.23 11.46
N TYR A 38 -10.04 -6.07 10.83
CA TYR A 38 -9.38 -5.95 9.54
C TYR A 38 -8.06 -5.18 9.65
N ARG A 39 -6.98 -5.80 9.18
CA ARG A 39 -5.64 -5.20 9.14
C ARG A 39 -5.46 -4.27 7.95
N ARG A 40 -6.07 -4.63 6.83
CA ARG A 40 -5.82 -4.03 5.51
C ARG A 40 -7.00 -4.28 4.60
N VAL A 41 -7.25 -3.33 3.70
CA VAL A 41 -8.12 -3.52 2.53
C VAL A 41 -7.29 -3.24 1.28
N CYS A 42 -7.35 -4.14 0.30
CA CYS A 42 -6.73 -3.98 -1.02
C CYS A 42 -7.79 -3.61 -2.06
N PHE A 43 -7.40 -2.80 -3.04
CA PHE A 43 -8.32 -2.28 -4.06
C PHE A 43 -7.88 -2.73 -5.46
N VAL A 44 -8.83 -3.22 -6.25
CA VAL A 44 -8.61 -3.62 -7.65
C VAL A 44 -9.68 -2.95 -8.51
N PRO A 45 -9.31 -2.28 -9.62
CA PRO A 45 -10.28 -1.78 -10.59
C PRO A 45 -11.16 -2.91 -11.12
N ALA A 46 -12.46 -2.64 -11.22
CA ALA A 46 -13.46 -3.56 -11.74
C ALA A 46 -14.43 -2.83 -12.66
N GLY A 47 -15.30 -3.60 -13.32
CA GLY A 47 -16.45 -3.07 -14.06
C GLY A 47 -17.76 -3.61 -13.47
N ASP A 48 -18.82 -2.80 -13.56
CA ASP A 48 -20.21 -3.19 -13.34
C ASP A 48 -21.00 -2.84 -14.61
N GLY A 49 -21.07 -3.79 -15.54
CA GLY A 49 -21.51 -3.47 -16.91
C GLY A 49 -20.55 -2.49 -17.58
N ASP A 50 -21.07 -1.33 -18.00
CA ASP A 50 -20.30 -0.24 -18.61
C ASP A 50 -19.77 0.78 -17.59
N GLU A 51 -20.11 0.64 -16.30
CA GLU A 51 -19.71 1.58 -15.24
C GLU A 51 -18.43 1.14 -14.52
N PRO A 52 -17.53 2.08 -14.17
CA PRO A 52 -16.33 1.77 -13.40
C PRO A 52 -16.69 1.38 -11.97
N ALA A 53 -15.99 0.38 -11.44
CA ALA A 53 -16.17 -0.09 -10.07
C ALA A 53 -14.82 -0.41 -9.40
N LEU A 54 -14.88 -0.68 -8.09
CA LEU A 54 -13.74 -1.13 -7.30
C LEU A 54 -14.11 -2.40 -6.52
N ASP A 55 -13.28 -3.43 -6.67
CA ASP A 55 -13.28 -4.59 -5.79
C ASP A 55 -12.37 -4.32 -4.59
N CYS A 56 -12.95 -4.50 -3.40
CA CYS A 56 -12.31 -4.26 -2.11
C CYS A 56 -12.09 -5.61 -1.41
N TYR A 57 -10.84 -6.02 -1.25
CA TYR A 57 -10.45 -7.29 -0.63
C TYR A 57 -10.01 -7.05 0.82
N HIS A 58 -10.74 -7.61 1.78
CA HIS A 58 -10.54 -7.39 3.21
C HIS A 58 -9.65 -8.46 3.83
N HIS A 59 -8.57 -8.05 4.49
CA HIS A 59 -7.67 -8.96 5.18
C HIS A 59 -7.81 -8.84 6.69
N MET A 60 -8.01 -9.97 7.37
CA MET A 60 -7.93 -10.02 8.83
C MET A 60 -6.49 -9.99 9.32
N HIS A 61 -6.25 -9.50 10.54
CA HIS A 61 -4.92 -9.53 11.19
C HIS A 61 -4.27 -10.92 11.16
N ARG A 62 -5.05 -11.99 11.33
CA ARG A 62 -4.57 -13.39 11.30
C ARG A 62 -4.10 -13.89 9.92
N GLN A 63 -4.51 -13.25 8.82
CA GLN A 63 -4.28 -13.73 7.44
C GLN A 63 -3.10 -13.03 6.75
N VAL A 64 -2.56 -11.95 7.31
CA VAL A 64 -1.57 -11.09 6.63
C VAL A 64 -0.13 -11.63 6.74
N SER A 65 0.11 -12.78 7.39
CA SER A 65 1.46 -13.34 7.60
C SER A 65 2.14 -13.95 6.36
N GLY A 66 1.58 -13.82 5.15
CA GLY A 66 2.04 -14.53 3.95
C GLY A 66 2.43 -13.65 2.74
N GLY A 67 2.40 -12.33 2.87
CA GLY A 67 2.91 -11.44 1.82
C GLY A 67 4.44 -11.36 1.90
N THR A 68 5.14 -11.60 0.80
CA THR A 68 6.61 -11.54 0.74
C THR A 68 7.13 -10.18 1.18
N ASP A 69 7.59 -10.10 2.43
CA ASP A 69 8.50 -9.06 2.92
C ASP A 69 9.91 -9.31 2.34
N GLY A 70 10.01 -9.31 1.01
CA GLY A 70 11.27 -9.38 0.31
C GLY A 70 11.93 -7.99 0.27
N SER A 71 13.07 -7.87 0.96
CA SER A 71 14.08 -6.79 0.81
C SER A 71 13.94 -5.49 1.64
N ALA A 72 13.47 -5.54 2.89
CA ALA A 72 13.72 -4.43 3.83
C ALA A 72 14.83 -4.71 4.86
N ASP A 73 15.08 -5.98 5.21
CA ASP A 73 16.02 -6.32 6.31
C ASP A 73 17.50 -6.26 5.88
N GLU A 74 17.85 -6.58 4.63
CA GLU A 74 19.26 -6.53 4.17
C GLU A 74 19.78 -5.10 3.91
N ALA A 75 18.91 -4.11 3.71
CA ALA A 75 19.31 -2.73 3.47
C ALA A 75 19.78 -2.01 4.76
N VAL A 76 19.23 -2.39 5.92
CA VAL A 76 19.55 -1.79 7.22
C VAL A 76 20.94 -2.22 7.71
N GLU A 77 21.30 -3.49 7.53
CA GLU A 77 22.63 -4.03 7.88
C GLU A 77 23.76 -3.41 7.02
N ARG A 78 23.51 -3.18 5.72
CA ARG A 78 24.47 -2.50 4.83
C ARG A 78 24.60 -1.00 5.11
N GLY A 79 23.52 -0.33 5.51
CA GLY A 79 23.54 1.08 5.88
C GLY A 79 24.33 1.39 7.16
N ARG A 80 24.39 0.45 8.10
CA ARG A 80 25.06 0.64 9.40
C ARG A 80 26.59 0.53 9.33
N ARG A 81 27.13 -0.18 8.33
CA ARG A 81 28.59 -0.32 8.13
C ARG A 81 29.21 0.80 7.29
N GLY A 82 28.40 1.60 6.58
CA GLY A 82 28.87 2.67 5.70
C GLY A 82 29.03 4.05 6.34
N ARG A 83 28.66 4.24 7.61
CA ARG A 83 28.60 5.56 8.28
C ARG A 83 29.80 5.86 9.19
N ALA A 84 30.99 5.39 8.82
CA ALA A 84 32.24 5.81 9.43
C ALA A 84 32.98 6.72 8.43
N GLY A 85 32.66 8.01 8.43
CA GLY A 85 33.30 8.98 7.53
C GLY A 85 32.60 10.33 7.52
N THR A 86 32.53 11.01 8.66
CA THR A 86 32.07 12.40 8.70
C THR A 86 33.21 13.34 8.24
N THR A 87 33.23 13.70 6.97
CA THR A 87 33.93 14.92 6.53
C THR A 87 32.93 16.07 6.64
N ARG A 88 33.22 17.04 7.52
CA ARG A 88 32.50 18.33 7.58
C ARG A 88 32.74 19.08 6.28
N VAL A 89 31.68 19.46 5.56
CA VAL A 89 31.73 20.57 4.60
C VAL A 89 31.24 21.80 5.36
N SER A 90 32.15 22.78 5.50
CA SER A 90 31.85 24.14 5.95
C SER A 90 31.04 24.85 4.86
N GLY A 91 30.06 25.65 5.30
CA GLY A 91 29.08 26.29 4.43
C GLY A 91 29.65 27.32 3.45
N ASN A 92 28.85 27.59 2.43
CA ASN A 92 28.45 28.91 1.91
C ASN A 92 27.67 28.70 0.61
N ASP A 93 26.45 29.26 0.53
CA ASP A 93 26.10 30.41 -0.31
C ASP A 93 24.57 30.47 -0.46
N GLU A 94 23.96 31.42 0.23
CA GLU A 94 22.58 31.83 -0.02
C GLU A 94 22.58 32.75 -1.23
N GLY A 95 21.97 32.33 -2.34
CA GLY A 95 21.84 33.20 -3.51
C GLY A 95 21.12 32.56 -4.69
N GLU A 96 20.05 33.23 -5.12
CA GLU A 96 19.56 33.30 -6.51
C GLU A 96 18.49 32.26 -6.95
N TRP A 97 17.24 32.51 -6.56
CA TRP A 97 16.04 31.96 -7.22
C TRP A 97 14.99 33.04 -7.49
N GLU A 98 15.36 34.09 -8.22
CA GLU A 98 14.38 34.96 -8.87
C GLU A 98 14.82 35.24 -10.32
N ARG A 99 13.85 35.06 -11.24
CA ARG A 99 13.83 35.39 -12.69
C ARG A 99 13.83 34.19 -13.65
N ARG A 100 12.63 33.62 -13.83
CA ARG A 100 12.11 33.26 -15.16
C ARG A 100 10.64 33.70 -15.24
N GLY A 101 10.47 34.96 -15.60
CA GLY A 101 9.27 35.55 -16.20
C GLY A 101 9.67 36.18 -17.51
#